data_AF-A8G4B5-F1
#
_entry.id   AF-A8G4B5-F1
#
_cell.length_a   1.000
_cell.length_b   1.000
_cell.length_c   1.000
_cell.angle_alpha   90.00
_cell.angle_beta   90.00
_cell.angle_gamma   90.00
#
_symmetry.space_group_name_H-M   'P 1'
#
loop_
_entity.id
_entity.type
_entity.pdbx_description
1 polymer ?
#
loop_
_entity_poly.entity_id
_entity_poly.type
_entity_poly.pdbx_seq_one_letter_code
_entity_poly.pdbx_strand_id
1 'polypeptide(L)'
;MSKKETTNPKDFRNQNYEAKKMNTYENAKKKKDKDLPWWVELLFVQIGLPDKLLIKILKAKKISKEFIKNDKKSLITFLFLIITFAYFYPVIKHAKNKLDCQAIAKNYIIKNKNTKGINKREIKMLSTNFCYGGEEIYEIKNLKN
;
A
#
# COMPACT_ATOMS: atom_id res chain seq x y z
N MET A 1 24.80 -54.64 -82.23
CA MET A 1 25.64 -53.57 -81.66
C MET A 1 26.37 -54.18 -80.46
N SER A 2 27.70 -54.28 -80.51
CA SER A 2 28.53 -55.00 -79.52
C SER A 2 28.95 -54.13 -78.34
N LYS A 3 29.07 -54.74 -77.14
CA LYS A 3 30.20 -54.67 -76.16
C LYS A 3 29.65 -55.04 -74.76
N LYS A 4 29.97 -56.24 -74.25
CA LYS A 4 31.09 -56.65 -73.36
C LYS A 4 30.82 -56.40 -71.87
N GLU A 5 30.75 -57.51 -71.12
CA GLU A 5 30.79 -57.64 -69.66
C GLU A 5 32.14 -57.18 -69.07
N THR A 6 32.15 -56.74 -67.80
CA THR A 6 33.24 -57.02 -66.82
C THR A 6 32.83 -56.68 -65.37
N THR A 7 32.78 -57.72 -64.53
CA THR A 7 33.13 -57.86 -63.08
C THR A 7 34.34 -56.98 -62.63
N ASN A 8 34.63 -56.57 -61.38
CA ASN A 8 34.25 -56.90 -59.99
C ASN A 8 34.85 -55.83 -58.99
N PRO A 9 34.73 -55.95 -57.65
CA PRO A 9 34.76 -54.84 -56.66
C PRO A 9 36.12 -54.59 -55.99
N LYS A 10 36.23 -53.52 -55.16
CA LYS A 10 37.17 -53.43 -54.01
C LYS A 10 36.91 -52.24 -53.06
N ASP A 11 36.97 -52.58 -51.77
CA ASP A 11 37.08 -51.77 -50.56
C ASP A 11 38.02 -50.55 -50.63
N PHE A 12 37.78 -49.52 -49.81
CA PHE A 12 38.61 -49.18 -48.63
C PHE A 12 38.27 -47.78 -48.04
N ARG A 13 37.93 -47.78 -46.74
CA ARG A 13 38.27 -46.80 -45.68
C ARG A 13 38.16 -45.27 -45.94
N ASN A 14 37.39 -44.60 -45.09
CA ASN A 14 37.96 -43.83 -43.96
C ASN A 14 36.90 -43.33 -42.97
N GLN A 15 36.85 -43.99 -41.81
CA GLN A 15 36.37 -43.38 -40.56
C GLN A 15 37.46 -42.43 -40.08
N ASN A 16 37.17 -41.14 -39.92
CA ASN A 16 38.01 -40.25 -39.12
C ASN A 16 37.16 -39.52 -38.10
N TYR A 17 37.48 -39.82 -36.85
CA TYR A 17 37.09 -39.12 -35.64
C TYR A 17 37.59 -37.67 -35.70
N GLU A 18 36.70 -36.70 -35.49
CA GLU A 18 37.05 -35.53 -34.68
C GLU A 18 35.93 -35.27 -33.69
N ALA A 19 36.19 -35.69 -32.45
CA ALA A 19 35.43 -35.31 -31.28
C ALA A 19 35.55 -33.79 -31.05
N LYS A 20 34.68 -33.01 -31.69
CA LYS A 20 34.54 -31.58 -31.38
C LYS A 20 33.64 -31.40 -30.16
N LYS A 21 34.23 -31.64 -29.00
CA LYS A 21 33.71 -31.29 -27.68
C LYS A 21 33.92 -29.79 -27.47
N MET A 22 32.86 -28.96 -27.47
CA MET A 22 32.76 -27.78 -26.59
C MET A 22 31.40 -27.07 -26.70
N ASN A 23 30.57 -27.32 -25.69
CA ASN A 23 30.06 -26.33 -24.73
C ASN A 23 29.52 -25.00 -25.28
N THR A 24 28.39 -25.05 -25.97
CA THR A 24 27.40 -23.97 -25.84
C THR A 24 26.36 -24.46 -24.84
N TYR A 25 26.58 -24.23 -23.55
CA TYR A 25 25.48 -24.27 -22.60
C TYR A 25 24.60 -23.07 -22.95
N GLU A 26 23.64 -23.31 -23.83
CA GLU A 26 22.55 -22.40 -24.10
C GLU A 26 21.91 -22.11 -22.75
N ASN A 27 22.27 -20.99 -22.13
CA ASN A 27 21.56 -20.43 -20.99
C ASN A 27 20.20 -19.91 -21.47
N ALA A 28 19.44 -20.78 -22.15
CA ALA A 28 18.00 -20.69 -22.15
C ALA A 28 17.62 -20.85 -20.67
N LYS A 29 17.45 -19.72 -19.98
CA LYS A 29 16.60 -19.64 -18.80
C LYS A 29 15.22 -20.14 -19.24
N LYS A 30 15.05 -21.47 -19.30
CA LYS A 30 13.75 -22.12 -19.34
C LYS A 30 13.05 -21.54 -18.13
N LYS A 31 12.13 -20.62 -18.37
CA LYS A 31 11.15 -20.23 -17.36
C LYS A 31 10.48 -21.54 -17.01
N LYS A 32 10.90 -22.17 -15.92
CA LYS A 32 10.19 -23.31 -15.37
C LYS A 32 8.74 -22.85 -15.27
N ASP A 33 7.83 -23.58 -15.90
CA ASP A 33 6.42 -23.39 -15.68
C ASP A 33 6.25 -23.39 -14.16
N LYS A 34 5.81 -22.25 -13.63
CA LYS A 34 5.75 -22.08 -12.19
C LYS A 34 4.62 -22.97 -11.72
N ASP A 35 4.98 -24.06 -11.05
CA ASP A 35 4.02 -24.91 -10.35
C ASP A 35 3.03 -24.04 -9.57
N LEU A 36 1.76 -24.43 -9.63
CA LEU A 36 0.71 -23.66 -8.98
C LEU A 36 1.04 -23.52 -7.49
N PRO A 37 0.77 -22.35 -6.87
CA PRO A 37 1.08 -22.14 -5.46
C PRO A 37 0.48 -23.24 -4.59
N TRP A 38 1.21 -23.74 -3.59
CA TRP A 38 0.76 -24.83 -2.70
C TRP A 38 -0.66 -24.69 -2.12
N TRP A 39 -1.11 -23.46 -1.84
CA TRP A 39 -2.48 -23.13 -1.43
C TRP A 39 -3.56 -23.54 -2.43
N VAL A 40 -3.21 -23.65 -3.72
CA VAL A 40 -4.10 -24.05 -4.80
C VAL A 40 -4.43 -25.53 -4.72
N GLU A 41 -3.44 -26.38 -4.45
CA GLU A 41 -3.66 -27.82 -4.26
C GLU A 41 -4.62 -28.08 -3.09
N LEU A 42 -4.48 -27.32 -1.99
CA LEU A 42 -5.39 -27.38 -0.84
C LEU A 42 -6.83 -27.00 -1.22
N LEU A 43 -7.02 -25.92 -1.99
CA LEU A 43 -8.34 -25.45 -2.44
C LEU A 43 -9.02 -26.43 -3.41
N PHE A 44 -8.24 -27.15 -4.20
CA PHE A 44 -8.77 -28.17 -5.10
C PHE A 44 -9.16 -29.46 -4.36
N VAL A 45 -8.35 -29.92 -3.40
CA VAL A 45 -8.56 -31.22 -2.74
C VAL A 45 -9.66 -31.17 -1.69
N GLN A 46 -9.79 -30.08 -0.92
CA GLN A 46 -10.73 -30.03 0.21
C GLN A 46 -12.04 -29.30 -0.09
N ILE A 47 -12.03 -28.35 -1.04
CA ILE A 47 -13.15 -27.43 -1.28
C ILE A 47 -13.75 -27.59 -2.69
N GLY A 48 -13.03 -28.26 -3.61
CA GLY A 48 -13.50 -28.48 -4.98
C GLY A 48 -13.64 -27.16 -5.76
N LEU A 49 -12.60 -26.31 -5.74
CA LEU A 49 -12.66 -25.00 -6.38
C LEU A 49 -12.83 -25.13 -7.91
N PRO A 50 -13.87 -24.52 -8.53
CA PRO A 50 -14.07 -24.60 -9.97
C PRO A 50 -12.99 -23.83 -10.73
N ASP A 51 -12.45 -24.44 -11.79
CA ASP A 51 -11.36 -23.89 -12.63
C ASP A 51 -11.60 -22.46 -13.11
N LYS A 52 -12.86 -22.10 -13.37
CA LYS A 52 -13.27 -20.75 -13.79
C LYS A 52 -12.95 -19.68 -12.75
N LEU A 53 -13.01 -20.00 -11.45
CA LEU A 53 -12.62 -19.08 -10.39
C LEU A 53 -11.10 -18.91 -10.34
N LEU A 54 -10.36 -19.99 -10.56
CA LEU A 54 -8.90 -19.97 -10.52
C LEU A 54 -8.32 -19.11 -11.64
N ILE A 55 -8.85 -19.26 -12.85
CA ILE A 55 -8.47 -18.41 -14.00
C ILE A 55 -8.77 -16.94 -13.71
N LYS A 56 -9.92 -16.63 -13.07
CA LYS A 56 -10.25 -15.24 -12.67
C LYS A 56 -9.27 -14.70 -11.64
N ILE A 57 -8.92 -15.47 -10.60
CA ILE A 57 -7.98 -15.07 -9.56
C ILE A 57 -6.58 -14.85 -10.14
N LEU A 58 -6.12 -15.74 -11.02
CA LEU A 58 -4.82 -15.59 -11.69
C LEU A 58 -4.79 -14.37 -12.62
N LYS A 59 -5.88 -14.10 -13.35
CA LYS A 59 -6.01 -12.91 -14.19
C LYS A 59 -6.01 -11.63 -13.34
N ALA A 60 -6.80 -11.60 -12.26
CA ALA A 60 -6.84 -10.48 -11.32
C ALA A 60 -5.46 -10.25 -10.66
N LYS A 61 -4.78 -11.31 -10.25
CA LYS A 61 -3.41 -11.26 -9.68
C LYS A 61 -2.38 -10.73 -10.67
N LYS A 62 -2.49 -11.09 -11.95
CA LYS A 62 -1.62 -10.57 -13.00
C LYS A 62 -1.83 -9.07 -13.18
N ILE A 63 -3.09 -8.66 -13.31
CA ILE A 63 -3.48 -7.25 -13.47
C ILE A 63 -3.02 -6.41 -12.26
N SER A 64 -3.30 -6.86 -11.03
CA SER A 64 -2.87 -6.14 -9.83
C SER A 64 -1.36 -6.02 -9.70
N LYS A 65 -0.61 -7.08 -10.07
CA LYS A 65 0.85 -7.04 -10.09
C LYS A 65 1.40 -6.05 -11.11
N GLU A 66 0.73 -5.92 -12.26
CA GLU A 66 1.10 -4.97 -13.31
C GLU A 66 0.84 -3.52 -12.87
N PHE A 67 -0.32 -3.24 -12.27
CA PHE A 67 -0.62 -1.95 -11.65
C PHE A 67 0.37 -1.56 -10.54
N ILE A 68 0.66 -2.48 -9.61
CA ILE A 68 1.63 -2.21 -8.52
C ILE A 68 3.03 -1.97 -9.09
N LYS A 69 3.42 -2.63 -10.18
CA LYS A 69 4.72 -2.43 -10.81
C LYS A 69 4.79 -1.09 -11.54
N ASN A 70 3.72 -0.72 -12.26
CA ASN A 70 3.67 0.51 -13.05
C ASN A 70 3.57 1.75 -12.16
N ASP A 71 2.76 1.68 -11.10
CA ASP A 71 2.39 2.84 -10.28
C ASP A 71 3.01 2.81 -8.87
N LYS A 72 4.09 2.04 -8.67
CA LYS A 72 4.77 1.88 -7.37
C LYS A 72 5.08 3.22 -6.69
N LYS A 73 5.54 4.21 -7.46
CA LYS A 73 5.88 5.54 -6.96
C LYS A 73 4.63 6.29 -6.46
N SER A 74 3.52 6.21 -7.20
CA SER A 74 2.26 6.84 -6.83
C SER A 74 1.68 6.24 -5.55
N LEU A 75 1.68 4.91 -5.43
CA LEU A 75 1.21 4.20 -4.23
C LEU A 75 2.03 4.56 -3.00
N ILE A 76 3.35 4.66 -3.12
CA ILE A 76 4.23 5.07 -2.03
C ILE A 76 3.93 6.51 -1.60
N THR A 77 3.80 7.45 -2.54
CA THR A 77 3.45 8.85 -2.22
C THR A 77 2.09 8.96 -1.53
N PHE A 78 1.09 8.20 -1.98
CA PHE A 78 -0.22 8.17 -1.35
C PHE A 78 -0.16 7.63 0.09
N LEU A 79 0.63 6.58 0.32
CA LEU A 79 0.82 6.03 1.66
C LEU A 79 1.51 7.02 2.59
N PHE A 80 2.51 7.76 2.09
CA PHE A 80 3.15 8.85 2.83
C PHE A 80 2.18 9.99 3.19
N LEU A 81 1.27 10.36 2.27
CA LEU A 81 0.24 11.36 2.57
C LEU A 81 -0.67 10.89 3.70
N ILE A 82 -1.14 9.64 3.66
CA ILE A 82 -2.01 9.09 4.72
C ILE A 82 -1.29 9.11 6.08
N ILE A 83 -0.04 8.64 6.13
CA ILE A 83 0.76 8.64 7.37
C ILE A 83 0.92 10.07 7.91
N THR A 84 1.20 11.02 7.02
CA THR A 84 1.33 12.44 7.39
C THR A 84 0.03 12.97 7.99
N PHE A 85 -1.12 12.75 7.34
CA PHE A 85 -2.42 13.16 7.87
C PHE A 85 -2.75 12.49 9.20
N ALA A 86 -2.45 11.21 9.35
CA ALA A 86 -2.67 10.47 10.59
C ALA A 86 -1.83 11.04 11.75
N TYR A 87 -0.57 11.41 11.49
CA TYR A 87 0.31 12.03 12.48
C TYR A 87 -0.19 13.42 12.93
N PHE A 88 -0.69 14.24 12.00
CA PHE A 88 -1.20 15.57 12.32
C PHE A 88 -2.65 15.58 12.86
N TYR A 89 -3.40 14.50 12.68
CA TYR A 89 -4.77 14.37 13.17
C TYR A 89 -4.96 14.74 14.66
N PRO A 90 -4.17 14.23 15.63
CA PRO A 90 -4.31 14.61 17.03
C PRO A 90 -4.10 16.11 17.27
N VAL A 91 -3.18 16.75 16.55
CA VAL A 91 -2.92 18.20 16.65
C VAL A 91 -4.14 18.99 16.17
N ILE A 92 -4.71 18.60 15.02
CA ILE A 92 -5.92 19.23 14.47
C ILE A 92 -7.10 19.03 15.42
N LYS A 93 -7.26 17.82 15.96
CA LYS A 93 -8.32 17.51 16.93
C LYS A 93 -8.18 18.33 18.21
N HIS A 94 -6.97 18.42 18.75
CA HIS A 94 -6.69 19.22 19.94
C HIS A 94 -6.98 20.71 19.71
N ALA A 95 -6.57 21.26 18.56
CA ALA A 95 -6.86 22.64 18.19
C ALA A 95 -8.37 22.91 18.04
N LYS A 96 -9.12 21.99 17.43
CA LYS A 96 -10.59 22.09 17.32
C LYS A 96 -11.27 22.08 18.69
N ASN A 97 -10.96 21.10 19.53
CA ASN A 97 -11.53 21.01 20.87
C ASN A 97 -11.28 22.28 21.70
N LYS A 98 -10.08 22.87 21.55
CA LYS A 98 -9.73 24.12 22.23
C LYS A 98 -10.54 25.31 21.73
N LEU A 99 -10.74 25.42 20.42
CA LEU A 99 -11.60 26.46 19.83
C LEU A 99 -13.05 26.31 20.28
N ASP A 100 -13.56 25.08 20.29
CA ASP A 100 -14.93 24.77 20.73
C ASP A 100 -15.12 25.11 22.21
N CYS A 101 -14.17 24.72 23.07
CA CYS A 101 -14.17 25.11 24.47
C CYS A 101 -14.20 26.64 24.62
N GLN A 102 -13.34 27.36 23.88
CA GLN A 102 -13.26 28.82 23.98
C GLN A 102 -14.57 29.49 23.58
N ALA A 103 -15.27 28.96 22.58
CA ALA A 103 -16.57 29.45 22.14
C ALA A 103 -17.65 29.20 23.20
N ILE A 104 -17.70 28.00 23.78
CA ILE A 104 -18.63 27.63 24.86
C ILE A 104 -18.39 28.50 26.09
N ALA A 105 -17.15 28.63 26.53
CA ALA A 105 -16.76 29.43 27.68
C ALA A 105 -17.09 30.93 27.49
N LYS A 106 -16.85 31.47 26.30
CA LYS A 106 -17.23 32.84 25.95
C LYS A 106 -18.74 33.04 26.06
N ASN A 107 -19.54 32.12 25.52
CA ASN A 107 -21.00 32.20 25.60
C ASN A 107 -21.50 32.10 27.05
N TYR A 108 -20.88 31.23 27.86
CA TYR A 108 -21.17 31.11 29.28
C TYR A 108 -20.87 32.42 30.04
N ILE A 109 -19.70 33.02 29.83
CA ILE A 109 -19.29 34.28 30.48
C ILE A 109 -20.24 35.42 30.09
N ILE A 110 -20.60 35.53 28.80
CA ILE A 110 -21.52 36.56 28.29
C ILE A 110 -22.93 36.41 28.89
N LYS A 111 -23.41 35.16 29.05
CA LYS A 111 -24.74 34.89 29.59
C LYS A 111 -24.82 35.10 31.10
N ASN A 112 -23.74 34.80 31.84
CA ASN A 112 -23.73 34.79 33.30
C ASN A 112 -23.20 36.10 33.91
N LYS A 113 -22.26 36.80 33.25
CA LYS A 113 -21.83 38.15 33.66
C LYS A 113 -22.78 39.19 33.08
N ASN A 114 -23.15 40.21 33.85
CA ASN A 114 -23.69 41.44 33.27
C ASN A 114 -22.61 42.06 32.39
N THR A 115 -22.71 41.88 31.07
CA THR A 115 -21.71 42.30 30.08
C THR A 115 -21.51 43.81 29.98
N LYS A 116 -22.27 44.60 30.75
CA LYS A 116 -22.13 46.06 30.87
C LYS A 116 -20.81 46.39 31.55
N GLY A 117 -19.73 46.45 30.76
CA GLY A 117 -18.40 46.94 31.19
C GLY A 117 -17.21 46.06 30.78
N ILE A 118 -17.42 44.82 30.35
CA ILE A 118 -16.31 43.89 30.05
C ILE A 118 -15.91 43.97 28.59
N ASN A 119 -14.62 44.18 28.32
CA ASN A 119 -14.09 44.28 26.97
C ASN A 119 -14.06 42.89 26.28
N LYS A 120 -14.29 42.84 24.96
CA LYS A 120 -14.18 41.62 24.13
C LYS A 120 -12.83 40.91 24.29
N ARG A 121 -11.74 41.67 24.50
CA ARG A 121 -10.39 41.12 24.72
C ARG A 121 -10.29 40.38 26.05
N GLU A 122 -10.91 40.92 27.08
CA GLU A 122 -10.93 40.36 28.44
C GLU A 122 -11.80 39.09 28.50
N ILE A 123 -12.95 39.09 27.83
CA ILE A 123 -13.76 37.87 27.67
C ILE A 123 -12.96 36.77 26.96
N LYS A 124 -12.14 37.13 25.95
CA LYS A 124 -11.28 36.17 25.25
C LYS A 124 -10.18 35.61 26.16
N MET A 125 -9.61 36.44 27.03
CA MET A 125 -8.60 36.01 28.01
C MET A 125 -9.21 35.04 29.02
N LEU A 126 -10.32 35.42 29.64
CA LEU A 126 -11.05 34.58 30.60
C LEU A 126 -11.50 33.25 29.99
N SER A 127 -12.06 33.26 28.78
CA SER A 127 -12.49 32.04 28.10
C SER A 127 -11.33 31.11 27.75
N THR A 128 -10.15 31.69 27.50
CA THR A 128 -8.92 30.92 27.24
C THR A 128 -8.41 30.29 28.53
N ASN A 129 -8.29 31.05 29.61
CA ASN A 129 -7.86 30.56 30.93
C ASN A 129 -8.75 29.43 31.42
N PHE A 130 -10.08 29.58 31.29
CA PHE A 130 -11.04 28.55 31.67
C PHE A 130 -10.80 27.23 30.91
N CYS A 131 -10.56 27.30 29.60
CA CYS A 131 -10.29 26.13 28.78
C CYS A 131 -8.94 25.46 29.06
N TYR A 132 -8.05 26.12 29.79
CA TYR A 132 -6.80 25.55 30.27
C TYR A 132 -6.88 25.05 31.73
N GLY A 133 -8.08 25.01 32.32
CA GLY A 133 -8.27 24.54 33.70
C GLY A 133 -8.08 25.63 34.75
N GLY A 134 -8.11 26.91 34.37
CA GLY A 134 -8.12 28.02 35.33
C GLY A 134 -9.45 28.08 36.12
N GLU A 135 -9.34 28.16 37.44
CA GLU A 135 -10.49 28.25 38.37
C GLU A 135 -11.19 29.62 38.38
N GLU A 136 -10.70 30.60 37.61
CA GLU A 136 -11.12 32.01 37.66
C GLU A 136 -12.64 32.21 37.53
N ILE A 137 -13.37 31.30 36.87
CA ILE A 137 -14.84 31.40 36.76
C ILE A 137 -15.57 31.19 38.10
N TYR A 138 -15.05 30.36 39.01
CA TYR A 138 -15.65 30.10 40.30
C TYR A 138 -15.41 31.22 41.31
N GLU A 139 -14.24 31.86 41.27
CA GLU A 139 -13.93 33.03 42.10
C GLU A 139 -14.81 34.24 41.76
N ILE A 140 -15.23 34.38 40.50
CA ILE A 140 -16.16 35.45 40.07
C ILE A 140 -17.56 35.28 40.67
N LYS A 141 -17.96 34.05 41.03
CA LYS A 141 -19.23 33.80 41.72
C LYS A 141 -19.22 34.33 43.16
N ASN A 142 -18.03 34.49 43.76
CA ASN A 142 -17.82 34.94 45.14
C ASN A 142 -17.58 36.46 45.28
N LEU A 143 -17.43 37.20 44.18
CA LEU A 143 -17.33 38.68 44.18
C LEU A 143 -18.70 39.40 44.24
N LYS A 144 -19.79 38.64 44.38
CA LYS A 144 -21.17 39.15 44.47
C LYS A 144 -21.79 39.04 45.87
N ASN A 145 -20.97 38.82 46.90
CA ASN A 145 -21.35 39.02 48.30
C ASN A 145 -20.82 40.34 48.81
#